data_AF-A0A1V4XJ02-F1
#
_entry.id   AF-A0A1V4XJ02-F1
#
_cell.length_a   1.000
_cell.length_b   1.000
_cell.length_c   1.000
_cell.angle_alpha   90.00
_cell.angle_beta   90.00
_cell.angle_gamma   90.00
#
_symmetry.space_group_name_H-M   'P 1'
#
loop_
_entity.id
_entity.type
_entity.pdbx_description
1 polymer ?
#
loop_
_entity_poly.entity_id
_entity_poly.type
_entity_poly.pdbx_seq_one_letter_code
_entity_poly.pdbx_strand_id
1 'polypeptide(L)'
;MVDTKLILQMAAKDREERRLKKEYGERYLGMAVLSELSALTPENVRLLKVKTSLGKPEGKAAPAAKGAEKGAAASKQAETAPKTLEIDGFVTGERSMLEGTLSSYVLRLKGSPLVKEASVQKSVVEVLQQNKAEGEVLHFVLNIKL
;
A
#
# COMPACT_ATOMS: atom_id res chain seq x y z
N MET A 1 2.30 23.13 42.57
CA MET A 1 2.43 21.65 42.68
C MET A 1 1.76 21.05 41.47
N VAL A 2 2.48 20.27 40.66
CA VAL A 2 1.91 19.60 39.49
C VAL A 2 1.14 18.37 39.96
N ASP A 3 -0.12 18.21 39.57
CA ASP A 3 -0.94 17.08 40.00
C ASP A 3 -0.54 15.81 39.20
N THR A 4 0.33 15.00 39.81
CA THR A 4 0.84 13.75 39.24
C THR A 4 -0.27 12.77 38.87
N LYS A 5 -1.42 12.83 39.55
CA LYS A 5 -2.58 11.96 39.27
C LYS A 5 -3.30 12.39 38.00
N LEU A 6 -3.41 13.69 37.76
CA LEU A 6 -3.98 14.24 36.52
C LEU A 6 -3.11 13.89 35.29
N ILE A 7 -1.78 13.97 35.41
CA ILE A 7 -0.85 13.60 34.33
C ILE A 7 -0.98 12.11 33.98
N LEU A 8 -1.08 11.24 34.99
CA LEU A 8 -1.23 9.79 34.77
C LEU A 8 -2.56 9.45 34.08
N GLN A 9 -3.65 10.14 34.42
CA GLN A 9 -4.94 9.95 33.76
C GLN A 9 -4.95 10.45 32.31
N MET A 10 -4.32 11.60 32.03
CA MET A 10 -4.16 12.10 30.66
C MET A 10 -3.31 11.15 29.82
N ALA A 11 -2.19 10.66 30.35
CA ALA A 11 -1.34 9.70 29.66
C ALA A 11 -2.06 8.37 29.36
N ALA A 12 -2.95 7.92 30.25
CA ALA A 12 -3.75 6.72 30.02
C ALA A 12 -4.75 6.92 28.87
N LYS A 13 -5.48 8.04 28.85
CA LYS A 13 -6.41 8.39 27.76
C LYS A 13 -5.71 8.52 26.42
N ASP A 14 -4.56 9.20 26.37
CA ASP A 14 -3.76 9.35 25.16
C ASP A 14 -3.31 8.00 24.58
N ARG A 15 -2.94 7.04 25.45
CA ARG A 15 -2.56 5.70 25.01
C ARG A 15 -3.74 4.94 24.41
N GLU A 16 -4.91 5.05 25.02
CA GLU A 16 -6.12 4.39 24.55
C GLU A 16 -6.57 4.97 23.20
N GLU A 17 -6.57 6.29 23.05
CA GLU A 17 -6.84 6.94 21.77
C GLU A 17 -5.85 6.54 20.69
N ARG A 18 -4.55 6.49 21.01
CA ARG A 18 -3.51 6.04 20.07
C ARG A 18 -3.74 4.60 19.62
N ARG A 19 -4.18 3.72 20.53
CA ARG A 19 -4.50 2.32 20.20
C ARG A 19 -5.65 2.24 19.23
N LEU A 20 -6.75 2.96 19.49
CA LEU A 20 -7.92 3.00 18.62
C LEU A 20 -7.56 3.56 17.24
N LYS A 21 -6.84 4.68 17.18
CA LYS A 21 -6.37 5.28 15.92
C LYS A 21 -5.49 4.32 15.12
N LYS A 22 -4.61 3.57 15.78
CA LYS A 22 -3.77 2.57 15.15
C LYS A 22 -4.60 1.42 14.56
N GLU A 23 -5.56 0.89 15.31
CA GLU A 23 -6.45 -0.18 14.85
C GLU A 23 -7.28 0.25 13.63
N TYR A 24 -7.85 1.46 13.67
CA TYR A 24 -8.56 2.03 12.52
C TYR A 24 -7.63 2.22 11.32
N GLY A 25 -6.43 2.72 11.54
CA GLY A 25 -5.41 2.86 10.50
C GLY A 25 -5.07 1.52 9.84
N GLU A 26 -4.90 0.45 10.61
CA GLU A 26 -4.62 -0.89 10.08
C GLU A 26 -5.82 -1.49 9.34
N ARG A 27 -7.03 -1.30 9.87
CA ARG A 27 -8.27 -1.81 9.24
C ARG A 27 -8.58 -1.16 7.91
N TYR A 28 -8.31 0.15 7.78
CA TYR A 28 -8.65 0.93 6.58
C TYR A 28 -7.47 1.20 5.64
N LEU A 29 -6.26 0.73 5.98
CA LEU A 29 -5.07 0.95 5.15
C LEU A 29 -5.27 0.47 3.71
N GLY A 30 -5.88 -0.69 3.50
CA GLY A 30 -6.11 -1.22 2.15
C GLY A 30 -7.02 -0.32 1.31
N MET A 31 -8.07 0.23 1.92
CA MET A 31 -8.96 1.18 1.25
C MET A 31 -8.26 2.50 0.95
N ALA A 32 -7.45 2.99 1.87
CA ALA A 32 -6.67 4.21 1.69
C ALA A 32 -5.66 4.07 0.54
N VAL A 33 -4.99 2.91 0.42
CA VAL A 33 -4.09 2.62 -0.71
C VAL A 33 -4.85 2.64 -2.03
N LEU A 34 -6.00 1.97 -2.11
CA LEU A 34 -6.81 1.97 -3.34
C LEU A 34 -7.30 3.36 -3.71
N SER A 35 -7.73 4.18 -2.74
CA SER A 35 -8.17 5.56 -3.01
C SER A 35 -7.02 6.44 -3.48
N GLU A 36 -5.83 6.32 -2.88
CA GLU A 36 -4.64 7.07 -3.31
C GLU A 36 -4.22 6.66 -4.72
N LEU A 37 -4.18 5.36 -5.03
CA LEU A 37 -3.87 4.90 -6.37
C LEU A 37 -4.88 5.42 -7.40
N SER A 38 -6.17 5.38 -7.09
CA SER A 38 -7.21 5.93 -7.97
C SER A 38 -7.04 7.43 -8.22
N ALA A 39 -6.72 8.20 -7.18
CA ALA A 39 -6.57 9.65 -7.28
C ALA A 39 -5.27 10.08 -7.99
N LEU A 40 -4.19 9.32 -7.84
CA LEU A 40 -2.87 9.66 -8.37
C LEU A 40 -2.60 9.07 -9.76
N THR A 41 -3.35 8.03 -10.16
CA THR A 41 -3.21 7.40 -11.48
C THR A 41 -3.86 8.28 -12.55
N PRO A 42 -3.08 8.85 -13.49
CA PRO A 42 -3.64 9.64 -14.59
C PRO A 42 -4.29 8.74 -15.65
N GLU A 43 -5.13 9.32 -16.50
CA GLU A 43 -5.92 8.57 -17.51
C GLU A 43 -5.08 7.75 -18.50
N ASN A 44 -3.86 8.22 -18.78
CA ASN A 44 -2.92 7.57 -19.69
C ASN A 44 -2.06 6.49 -19.03
N VAL A 45 -2.29 6.19 -17.75
CA VAL A 45 -1.68 5.08 -17.01
C VAL A 45 -2.77 4.07 -16.68
N ARG A 46 -2.57 2.81 -17.06
CA ARG A 46 -3.51 1.73 -16.81
C ARG A 46 -2.87 0.68 -15.92
N LEU A 47 -3.53 0.34 -14.82
CA LEU A 47 -3.06 -0.68 -13.89
C LEU A 47 -3.58 -2.05 -14.34
N LEU A 48 -2.69 -3.01 -14.49
CA LEU A 48 -3.01 -4.40 -14.84
C LEU A 48 -3.16 -5.26 -13.59
N LYS A 49 -2.27 -5.06 -12.63
CA LYS A 49 -2.26 -5.83 -11.38
C LYS A 49 -1.77 -4.96 -10.24
N VAL A 50 -2.45 -5.08 -9.11
CA VAL A 50 -2.09 -4.44 -7.86
C VAL A 50 -1.98 -5.52 -6.79
N LYS A 51 -0.80 -5.67 -6.20
CA LYS A 51 -0.55 -6.65 -5.14
C LYS A 51 -0.08 -5.93 -3.88
N THR A 52 -0.82 -6.10 -2.79
CA THR A 52 -0.54 -5.44 -1.51
C THR A 52 -0.22 -6.46 -0.43
N SER A 53 0.77 -6.15 0.41
CA SER A 53 1.05 -6.84 1.67
C SER A 53 0.89 -5.82 2.79
N LEU A 54 -0.22 -5.86 3.54
CA LEU A 54 -0.57 -4.82 4.52
C LEU A 54 -0.50 -5.30 5.97
N GLY A 55 -0.02 -6.53 6.20
CA GLY A 55 -0.11 -7.20 7.51
C GLY A 55 -1.50 -7.78 7.75
N LYS A 56 -1.68 -8.49 8.87
CA LYS A 56 -2.97 -9.07 9.24
C LYS A 56 -3.89 -7.97 9.79
N PRO A 57 -5.09 -7.77 9.22
CA PRO A 57 -6.10 -6.99 9.90
C PRO A 57 -6.55 -7.77 11.13
N GLU A 58 -6.38 -7.21 12.32
CA GLU A 58 -6.98 -7.77 13.53
C GLU A 58 -8.49 -7.54 13.47
N GLY A 59 -9.20 -8.49 12.85
CA GLY A 59 -10.63 -8.42 12.62
C GLY A 59 -11.16 -9.70 12.01
N LYS A 60 -11.74 -10.54 12.86
CA LYS A 60 -12.27 -11.90 12.63
C LYS A 60 -11.21 -12.99 12.58
N ALA A 61 -10.95 -13.58 13.75
CA ALA A 61 -10.66 -15.00 13.82
C ALA A 61 -11.70 -15.74 12.97
N ALA A 62 -11.25 -16.36 11.88
CA ALA A 62 -12.01 -17.42 11.24
C ALA A 62 -12.28 -18.48 12.33
N PRO A 63 -13.49 -19.07 12.39
CA PRO A 63 -13.78 -20.09 13.39
C PRO A 63 -12.74 -21.19 13.27
N ALA A 64 -12.03 -21.44 14.37
CA ALA A 64 -11.03 -22.47 14.49
C ALA A 64 -11.64 -23.81 14.07
N ALA A 65 -11.12 -24.38 12.99
CA ALA A 65 -11.27 -25.81 12.75
C ALA A 65 -10.63 -26.51 13.96
N LYS A 66 -11.46 -27.16 14.77
CA LYS A 66 -11.04 -28.00 15.89
C LYS A 66 -10.13 -29.11 15.36
N GLY A 67 -8.92 -29.20 15.91
CA GLY A 67 -8.07 -30.38 15.76
C GLY A 67 -6.63 -30.18 16.22
N ALA A 68 -6.27 -30.86 17.31
CA ALA A 68 -4.91 -31.20 17.78
C ALA A 68 -4.05 -30.13 18.51
N GLU A 69 -4.28 -30.12 19.83
CA GLU A 69 -3.36 -30.06 20.99
C GLU A 69 -1.87 -29.63 20.87
N LYS A 70 -1.52 -28.78 21.86
CA LYS A 70 -0.26 -28.65 22.62
C LYS A 70 0.97 -28.02 21.95
N GLY A 71 1.22 -26.77 22.31
CA GLY A 71 2.55 -26.16 22.27
C GLY A 71 2.51 -24.72 22.79
N ALA A 72 2.99 -24.52 24.01
CA ALA A 72 3.01 -23.23 24.69
C ALA A 72 3.91 -22.19 24.01
N ALA A 73 3.57 -20.92 24.24
CA ALA A 73 4.44 -19.74 24.12
C ALA A 73 4.98 -19.39 22.72
N ALA A 74 4.16 -18.66 21.95
CA ALA A 74 4.66 -17.77 20.90
C ALA A 74 3.90 -16.43 20.90
N SER A 75 3.81 -15.78 22.07
CA SER A 75 3.70 -14.32 22.14
C SER A 75 5.09 -13.72 21.87
N LYS A 76 5.64 -13.99 20.68
CA LYS A 76 6.80 -13.30 20.15
C LYS A 76 6.31 -12.44 19.01
N GLN A 77 6.25 -11.15 19.31
CA GLN A 77 6.42 -10.04 18.38
C GLN A 77 5.96 -10.37 16.96
N ALA A 78 4.74 -9.92 16.63
CA ALA A 78 4.40 -9.63 15.25
C ALA A 78 5.39 -8.56 14.77
N GLU A 79 6.56 -9.02 14.34
CA GLU A 79 7.49 -8.26 13.52
C GLU A 79 6.62 -7.72 12.39
N THR A 80 6.42 -6.41 12.40
CA THR A 80 5.54 -5.73 11.46
C THR A 80 6.11 -6.00 10.07
N ALA A 81 5.58 -7.02 9.41
CA ALA A 81 5.96 -7.37 8.05
C ALA A 81 5.90 -6.08 7.22
N PRO A 82 6.93 -5.79 6.41
CA PRO A 82 7.00 -4.54 5.68
C PRO A 82 5.72 -4.39 4.85
N LYS A 83 5.08 -3.22 4.99
CA LYS A 83 3.90 -2.89 4.21
C LYS A 83 4.35 -2.53 2.81
N THR A 84 4.03 -3.37 1.85
CA THR A 84 4.51 -3.23 0.47
C THR A 84 3.38 -3.29 -0.54
N LEU A 85 3.62 -2.66 -1.67
CA LEU A 85 2.71 -2.56 -2.79
C LEU A 85 3.52 -2.78 -4.08
N GLU A 86 3.06 -3.71 -4.90
CA GLU A 86 3.59 -3.96 -6.24
C GLU A 86 2.50 -3.61 -7.26
N ILE A 87 2.88 -2.80 -8.24
CA ILE A 87 1.97 -2.34 -9.30
C ILE A 87 2.56 -2.77 -10.63
N ASP A 88 1.76 -3.49 -11.40
CA ASP A 88 2.00 -3.78 -12.80
C ASP A 88 1.02 -2.94 -13.63
N GLY A 89 1.53 -2.26 -14.65
CA GLY A 89 0.70 -1.44 -15.51
C GLY A 89 1.40 -1.04 -16.79
N PHE A 90 0.71 -0.23 -17.58
CA PHE A 90 1.29 0.34 -18.78
C PHE A 90 0.89 1.80 -18.98
N VAL A 91 1.76 2.53 -19.66
CA VAL A 91 1.54 3.90 -20.09
C VAL A 91 1.22 3.92 -21.57
N THR A 92 0.19 4.67 -21.94
CA THR A 92 -0.20 4.93 -23.34
C THR A 92 0.07 6.38 -23.71
N GLY A 93 0.38 6.66 -24.98
CA GLY A 93 0.53 8.02 -25.48
C GLY A 93 1.59 8.11 -26.58
N GLU A 94 2.15 9.29 -26.78
CA GLU A 94 3.26 9.49 -27.71
C GLU A 94 4.53 8.83 -27.20
N ARG A 95 5.27 8.17 -28.11
CA ARG A 95 6.49 7.42 -27.80
C ARG A 95 7.55 8.25 -27.07
N SER A 96 7.69 9.52 -27.42
CA SER A 96 8.60 10.49 -26.80
C SER A 96 8.20 10.85 -25.36
N MET A 97 6.92 10.66 -24.99
CA MET A 97 6.34 11.07 -23.70
C MET A 97 6.14 9.91 -22.72
N LEU A 98 6.29 8.65 -23.15
CA LEU A 98 6.02 7.48 -22.30
C LEU A 98 6.85 7.48 -21.02
N GLU A 99 8.17 7.64 -21.14
CA GLU A 99 9.10 7.67 -20.00
C GLU A 99 8.87 8.90 -19.10
N GLY A 100 8.55 10.05 -19.69
CA GLY A 100 8.23 11.27 -18.96
C GLY A 100 6.95 11.11 -18.13
N THR A 101 5.94 10.45 -18.70
CA THR A 101 4.68 10.14 -18.01
C THR A 101 4.91 9.18 -16.85
N LEU A 102 5.68 8.10 -17.06
CA LEU A 102 6.02 7.17 -15.98
C LEU A 102 6.78 7.90 -14.85
N SER A 103 7.75 8.73 -15.19
CA SER A 103 8.53 9.50 -14.21
C SER A 103 7.65 10.47 -13.40
N SER A 104 6.74 11.17 -14.08
CA SER A 104 5.74 12.03 -13.43
C SER A 104 4.82 11.23 -12.52
N TYR A 105 4.36 10.05 -12.95
CA TYR A 105 3.51 9.19 -12.13
C TYR A 105 4.25 8.70 -10.87
N VAL A 106 5.50 8.25 -10.98
CA VAL A 106 6.33 7.86 -9.83
C VAL A 106 6.53 9.04 -8.87
N LEU A 107 6.73 10.26 -9.39
CA LEU A 107 6.86 11.45 -8.56
C LEU A 107 5.55 11.76 -7.79
N ARG A 108 4.40 11.63 -8.44
CA ARG A 108 3.09 11.78 -7.80
C ARG A 108 2.89 10.77 -6.69
N LEU A 109 3.23 9.50 -6.93
CA LEU A 109 3.18 8.45 -5.92
C LEU A 109 4.08 8.78 -4.72
N LYS A 110 5.30 9.28 -4.94
CA LYS A 110 6.20 9.72 -3.87
C LYS A 110 5.68 10.91 -3.07
N GLY A 111 4.75 11.69 -3.63
CA GLY A 111 4.06 12.78 -2.93
C GLY A 111 2.94 12.31 -2.01
N SER A 112 2.53 11.03 -2.08
CA SER A 112 1.46 10.50 -1.22
C SER A 112 1.93 10.36 0.23
N PRO A 113 1.08 10.71 1.22
CA PRO A 113 1.38 10.47 2.63
C PRO A 113 1.46 8.98 3.00
N LEU A 114 0.97 8.08 2.14
CA LEU A 114 1.04 6.63 2.36
C LEU A 114 2.31 6.00 1.78
N VAL A 115 3.12 6.74 1.03
CA VAL A 115 4.28 6.19 0.31
C VAL A 115 5.56 6.68 0.95
N LYS A 116 6.37 5.74 1.46
CA LYS A 116 7.72 6.02 1.97
C LYS A 116 8.76 5.98 0.87
N GLU A 117 8.61 5.03 -0.05
CA GLU A 117 9.54 4.82 -1.15
C GLU A 117 8.80 4.23 -2.35
N ALA A 118 9.15 4.66 -3.56
CA ALA A 118 8.65 4.09 -4.80
C ALA A 118 9.81 3.93 -5.79
N SER A 119 9.96 2.72 -6.35
CA SER A 119 11.00 2.39 -7.31
C SER A 119 10.42 1.67 -8.53
N VAL A 120 11.02 1.94 -9.69
CA VAL A 120 10.72 1.24 -10.95
C VAL A 120 11.58 -0.03 -10.99
N GLN A 121 10.94 -1.19 -11.12
CA GLN A 121 11.60 -2.49 -11.25
C GLN A 121 11.75 -2.91 -12.71
N LYS A 122 10.73 -2.60 -13.53
CA LYS A 122 10.73 -2.86 -14.98
C LYS A 122 10.15 -1.64 -15.68
N SER A 123 10.76 -1.24 -16.80
CA SER A 123 10.24 -0.30 -17.78
C SER A 123 10.64 -0.81 -19.16
N VAL A 124 9.68 -1.25 -19.97
CA VAL A 124 9.92 -1.78 -21.31
C VAL A 124 8.83 -1.30 -22.24
N VAL A 125 9.22 -0.84 -23.43
CA VAL A 125 8.27 -0.46 -24.47
C VAL A 125 7.88 -1.70 -25.27
N GLU A 126 6.57 -1.96 -25.31
CA GLU A 126 5.97 -3.12 -25.95
C GLU A 126 4.88 -2.64 -26.91
N VAL A 127 4.67 -3.37 -28.01
CA VAL A 127 3.60 -3.06 -28.96
C VAL A 127 2.32 -3.72 -28.45
N LEU A 128 1.32 -2.93 -28.11
CA LEU A 128 0.02 -3.45 -27.69
C LEU A 128 -0.87 -3.62 -28.92
N GLN A 129 -1.07 -4.87 -29.34
CA GLN A 129 -2.04 -5.20 -30.37
C GLN A 129 -3.43 -5.33 -29.75
N GLN A 130 -4.14 -4.20 -29.59
CA GLN A 130 -5.56 -4.20 -29.25
C GLN A 130 -6.39 -3.73 -30.45
N ASN A 131 -7.30 -4.57 -30.92
CA ASN A 131 -8.35 -4.23 -31.89
C ASN A 131 -7.87 -3.44 -33.13
N LYS A 132 -6.87 -3.96 -33.85
CA LYS A 132 -6.32 -3.41 -35.12
C LYS A 132 -5.60 -2.05 -35.04
N ALA A 133 -5.48 -1.42 -33.87
CA ALA A 133 -4.60 -0.27 -33.69
C ALA A 133 -3.27 -0.75 -33.10
N GLU A 134 -2.18 -0.60 -33.86
CA GLU A 134 -0.83 -0.79 -33.34
C GLU A 134 -0.43 0.46 -32.54
N GLY A 135 -0.31 0.32 -31.23
CA GLY A 135 0.17 1.38 -30.35
C GLY A 135 1.36 0.89 -29.53
N GLU A 136 2.44 1.66 -29.52
CA GLU A 136 3.52 1.44 -28.55
C GLU A 136 3.05 1.90 -27.16
N VAL A 137 3.22 1.02 -26.17
CA VAL A 137 2.95 1.30 -24.77
C VAL A 137 4.20 1.02 -23.95
N LEU A 138 4.34 1.69 -22.82
CA LEU A 138 5.42 1.40 -21.89
C LEU A 138 4.88 0.55 -20.75
N HIS A 139 5.21 -0.74 -20.74
CA HIS A 139 4.94 -1.67 -19.65
C HIS A 139 5.89 -1.40 -18.49
N PHE A 140 5.35 -1.30 -17.28
CA PHE A 140 6.14 -1.05 -16.09
C PHE A 140 5.73 -1.93 -14.92
N VAL A 141 6.70 -2.15 -14.01
CA VAL A 141 6.47 -2.74 -12.71
C VAL A 141 7.06 -1.81 -11.66
N LEU A 142 6.27 -1.40 -10.68
CA LEU A 142 6.69 -0.59 -9.54
C LEU A 142 6.71 -1.43 -8.26
N ASN A 143 7.69 -1.17 -7.41
CA ASN A 143 7.68 -1.60 -6.03
C ASN A 143 7.60 -0.37 -5.11
N ILE A 144 6.71 -0.43 -4.13
CA ILE A 144 6.38 0.69 -3.26
C ILE A 144 6.40 0.20 -1.81
N LYS A 145 7.09 0.95 -0.95
CA LYS A 145 7.05 0.77 0.51
C LYS A 145 6.07 1.78 1.10
N LEU A 146 5.14 1.27 1.89
CA LEU A 146 4.11 2.04 2.60
C LEU A 146 4.52 2.32 4.05
#